data_AF-L8M4Q7-F1
#
_entry.id   AF-L8M4Q7-F1
#
_cell.length_a   1.000
_cell.length_b   1.000
_cell.length_c   1.000
_cell.angle_alpha   90.00
_cell.angle_beta   90.00
_cell.angle_gamma   90.00
#
_symmetry.space_group_name_H-M   'P 1'
#
loop_
_entity.id
_entity.type
_entity.pdbx_description
1 polymer ?
#
loop_
_entity_poly.entity_id
_entity_poly.type
_entity_poly.pdbx_seq_one_letter_code
_entity_poly.pdbx_strand_id
1 'polypeptide(L)'
;MIHSNQAQSKLNVDRIEVICATNKTTREVGNILQDLTQKSFSSAEIRRLGQEESTDTISYSEGLLKISCSGRKESGRYKWNVSLIPRYIL
;
A
#
# COMPACT_ATOMS: atom_id res chain seq x y z
N MET A 1 -35.61 -22.89 -15.42
CA MET A 1 -34.80 -21.67 -15.41
C MET A 1 -34.16 -21.59 -14.03
N ILE A 2 -33.02 -22.26 -13.85
CA ILE A 2 -32.39 -22.40 -12.53
C ILE A 2 -31.41 -21.24 -12.38
N HIS A 3 -31.60 -20.46 -11.33
CA HIS A 3 -30.71 -19.38 -10.92
C HIS A 3 -29.33 -19.97 -10.59
N SER A 4 -28.35 -19.83 -11.49
CA SER A 4 -26.94 -20.09 -11.18
C SER A 4 -26.39 -18.93 -10.38
N ASN A 5 -26.74 -18.91 -9.09
CA ASN A 5 -26.27 -17.98 -8.08
C ASN A 5 -24.94 -18.45 -7.45
N GLN A 6 -24.04 -19.05 -8.24
CA GLN A 6 -22.85 -19.74 -7.74
C GLN A 6 -21.75 -19.68 -8.80
N ALA A 7 -20.85 -18.69 -8.69
CA ALA A 7 -19.46 -18.69 -9.20
C ALA A 7 -18.92 -17.26 -9.37
N GLN A 8 -19.79 -16.25 -9.42
CA GLN A 8 -19.39 -14.83 -9.34
C GLN A 8 -19.45 -14.26 -7.91
N SER A 9 -19.44 -15.14 -6.90
CA SER A 9 -18.50 -14.93 -5.80
C SER A 9 -17.11 -15.18 -6.39
N LYS A 10 -16.60 -14.34 -7.31
CA LYS A 10 -15.66 -13.27 -6.93
C LYS A 10 -15.17 -13.58 -5.54
N LEU A 11 -14.26 -14.53 -5.47
CA LEU A 11 -13.22 -14.52 -4.48
C LEU A 11 -12.66 -13.09 -4.51
N ASN A 12 -13.25 -12.20 -3.70
CA ASN A 12 -12.46 -11.41 -2.78
C ASN A 12 -11.66 -12.46 -1.99
N VAL A 13 -10.62 -13.04 -2.61
CA VAL A 13 -9.40 -13.21 -1.88
C VAL A 13 -9.04 -11.76 -1.59
N ASP A 14 -9.55 -11.25 -0.46
CA ASP A 14 -9.13 -9.98 0.06
C ASP A 14 -7.62 -10.01 -0.09
N ARG A 15 -7.06 -9.08 -0.85
CA ARG A 15 -5.61 -8.89 -0.83
C ARG A 15 -5.31 -8.51 0.61
N ILE A 16 -4.99 -9.51 1.43
CA ILE A 16 -4.75 -9.32 2.85
C ILE A 16 -3.45 -8.51 2.89
N GLU A 17 -3.64 -7.22 3.11
CA GLU A 17 -2.58 -6.28 3.33
C GLU A 17 -2.15 -6.41 4.79
N VAL A 18 -0.88 -6.70 5.02
CA VAL A 18 -0.27 -6.63 6.34
C VAL A 18 0.13 -5.18 6.58
N ILE A 19 -0.49 -4.52 7.55
CA ILE A 19 -0.17 -3.12 7.89
C ILE A 19 1.19 -3.08 8.58
N CYS A 20 2.19 -2.50 7.91
CA CYS A 20 3.54 -2.34 8.47
C CYS A 20 3.66 -1.07 9.31
N ALA A 21 3.01 0.01 8.89
CA ALA A 21 3.03 1.29 9.58
C ALA A 21 1.81 2.14 9.24
N THR A 22 1.31 2.90 10.21
CA THR A 22 0.19 3.83 10.03
C THR A 22 0.53 5.26 10.46
N ASN A 23 -0.18 6.22 9.88
CA ASN A 23 -0.14 7.63 10.26
C ASN A 23 1.27 8.25 10.28
N LYS A 24 2.11 7.84 9.34
CA LYS A 24 3.49 8.30 9.20
C LYS A 24 3.55 9.57 8.38
N THR A 25 4.49 10.44 8.70
CA THR A 25 4.85 11.59 7.85
C THR A 25 5.60 11.11 6.61
N THR A 26 5.69 11.96 5.58
CA THR A 26 6.45 11.63 4.35
C THR A 26 7.91 11.28 4.66
N ARG A 27 8.54 11.95 5.63
CA ARG A 27 9.93 11.65 6.04
C ARG A 27 10.05 10.26 6.65
N GLU A 28 9.15 9.91 7.57
CA GLU A 28 9.16 8.59 8.21
C GLU A 28 8.88 7.46 7.21
N VAL A 29 7.96 7.66 6.26
CA VAL A 29 7.77 6.70 5.16
C VAL A 29 9.05 6.54 4.35
N GLY A 30 9.74 7.65 4.01
CA GLY A 30 11.01 7.59 3.28
C GLY A 30 12.06 6.73 4.00
N ASN A 31 12.18 6.88 5.32
CA ASN A 31 13.08 6.05 6.13
C ASN A 31 12.67 4.57 6.11
N ILE A 32 11.38 4.26 6.31
CA ILE A 32 10.88 2.87 6.28
C ILE A 32 11.18 2.21 4.93
N LEU A 33 10.91 2.91 3.83
CA LEU A 33 11.18 2.39 2.49
C LEU A 33 12.68 2.22 2.24
N GLN A 34 13.51 3.14 2.73
CA GLN A 34 14.96 3.03 2.62
C GLN A 34 15.48 1.80 3.38
N ASP A 35 14.99 1.56 4.59
CA ASP A 35 15.39 0.41 5.39
C ASP A 35 14.97 -0.91 4.73
N LEU A 36 13.75 -0.95 4.17
CA LEU A 36 13.21 -2.15 3.52
C LEU A 36 13.85 -2.43 2.16
N THR A 37 13.99 -1.41 1.30
CA THR A 37 14.37 -1.60 -0.10
C THR A 37 15.79 -1.15 -0.42
N GLN A 38 16.54 -0.66 0.57
CA GLN A 38 17.89 -0.10 0.41
C GLN A 38 17.96 1.02 -0.66
N LYS A 39 16.85 1.72 -0.88
CA LYS A 39 16.69 2.79 -1.87
C LYS A 39 16.10 4.04 -1.22
N SER A 40 16.68 5.19 -1.53
CA SER A 40 16.11 6.47 -1.11
C SER A 40 14.93 6.88 -1.99
N PHE A 41 13.85 7.37 -1.37
CA PHE A 41 12.68 7.89 -2.05
C PHE A 41 12.50 9.38 -1.76
N SER A 42 12.29 10.16 -2.81
CA SER A 42 11.93 11.57 -2.70
C SER A 42 10.50 11.74 -2.16
N SER A 43 10.22 12.92 -1.62
CA SER A 43 8.85 13.26 -1.19
C SER A 43 7.84 13.23 -2.34
N ALA A 44 8.26 13.49 -3.57
CA ALA A 44 7.41 13.42 -4.75
C ALA A 44 7.08 11.96 -5.12
N GLU A 45 8.06 11.06 -5.05
CA GLU A 45 7.83 9.63 -5.29
C GLU A 45 6.87 9.04 -4.25
N ILE A 46 7.05 9.35 -2.97
CA ILE A 46 6.14 8.86 -1.91
C ILE A 46 4.70 9.34 -2.15
N ARG A 47 4.53 10.60 -2.57
CA ARG A 47 3.20 11.14 -2.91
C ARG A 47 2.60 10.43 -4.12
N ARG A 48 3.40 10.14 -5.15
CA ARG A 48 2.96 9.41 -6.35
C ARG A 48 2.50 8.00 -6.00
N LEU A 49 3.28 7.28 -5.19
CA LEU A 49 3.00 5.92 -4.74
C LEU A 49 1.72 5.84 -3.87
N GLY A 50 1.42 6.90 -3.11
CA GLY A 50 0.27 6.93 -2.20
C GLY A 50 -1.04 7.48 -2.79
N GLN A 51 -1.11 7.75 -4.10
CA GLN A 51 -2.35 8.14 -4.78
C GLN A 51 -3.23 6.91 -5.03
N GLU A 52 -4.54 7.03 -4.75
CA GLU A 52 -5.52 5.91 -4.72
C GLU A 52 -5.63 5.11 -6.04
N GLU A 53 -5.14 5.64 -7.16
CA GLU A 53 -5.16 4.99 -8.47
C GLU A 53 -3.77 4.54 -8.97
N SER A 54 -2.73 4.74 -8.16
CA SER A 54 -1.39 4.30 -8.54
C SER A 54 -1.31 2.76 -8.44
N THR A 55 -1.05 2.12 -9.59
CA THR A 55 -0.61 0.72 -9.66
C THR A 55 0.83 0.54 -9.20
N ASP A 56 1.51 1.61 -8.77
CA ASP A 56 2.90 1.60 -8.35
C ASP A 56 3.04 1.03 -6.94
N THR A 57 3.03 -0.28 -6.85
CA THR A 57 3.57 -0.99 -5.70
C THR A 57 5.09 -1.07 -5.80
N ILE A 58 5.78 -0.97 -4.66
CA ILE A 58 7.23 -1.19 -4.62
C ILE A 58 7.50 -2.68 -4.42
N SER A 59 8.27 -3.29 -5.32
CA SER A 59 8.75 -4.66 -5.14
C SER A 59 9.66 -4.78 -3.93
N TYR A 60 9.36 -5.74 -3.07
CA TYR A 60 10.11 -6.11 -1.88
C TYR A 60 10.31 -7.64 -1.86
N SER A 61 11.34 -8.16 -1.20
CA SER A 61 11.64 -9.60 -1.22
C SER A 61 10.44 -10.45 -0.79
N GLU A 62 9.69 -9.96 0.19
CA GLU A 62 8.52 -10.62 0.78
C GLU A 62 7.21 -10.34 0.03
N GLY A 63 7.19 -9.48 -1.00
CA GLY A 63 5.99 -9.13 -1.75
C GLY A 63 5.98 -7.72 -2.32
N LEU A 64 4.84 -7.05 -2.27
CA LEU A 64 4.64 -5.70 -2.79
C LEU A 64 4.31 -4.74 -1.66
N LEU A 65 5.13 -3.72 -1.46
CA LEU A 65 4.81 -2.62 -0.55
C LEU A 65 3.83 -1.66 -1.23
N LYS A 66 2.76 -1.36 -0.51
CA LYS A 66 1.75 -0.38 -0.88
C LYS A 66 1.83 0.80 0.07
N ILE A 67 1.74 2.00 -0.50
CA ILE A 67 1.63 3.23 0.27
C ILE A 67 0.22 3.75 0.05
N SER A 68 -0.44 4.21 1.11
CA SER A 68 -1.76 4.83 1.00
C SER A 68 -1.83 6.09 1.85
N CYS A 69 -2.52 7.09 1.33
CA CYS A 69 -2.88 8.26 2.13
C CYS A 69 -3.93 7.85 3.16
N SER A 70 -3.73 8.20 4.43
CA SER A 70 -4.71 7.94 5.51
C SER A 70 -5.98 8.80 5.44
N GLY A 71 -6.18 9.55 4.35
CA GLY A 71 -7.37 10.37 4.08
C GLY A 71 -7.46 11.70 4.85
N ARG A 72 -6.75 11.87 5.97
CA ARG A 72 -6.78 13.12 6.76
C ARG A 72 -5.48 13.91 6.65
N LYS A 73 -5.62 15.20 6.33
CA LYS A 73 -4.57 16.19 6.61
C LYS A 73 -4.64 16.53 8.09
N GLU A 74 -3.62 16.18 8.85
CA GLU A 74 -3.48 16.62 10.23
C GLU A 74 -2.53 17.81 10.25
N SER A 75 -2.99 18.96 10.74
CA SER A 75 -2.19 20.20 10.77
C SER A 75 -1.59 20.58 9.41
N GLY A 76 -2.33 20.38 8.32
CA GLY A 76 -1.90 20.67 6.95
C GLY A 76 -0.92 19.65 6.35
N ARG A 77 -0.57 18.57 7.05
CA ARG A 77 0.35 17.53 6.58
C ARG A 77 -0.40 16.25 6.24
N TYR A 78 -0.03 15.63 5.10
CA TYR A 78 -0.51 14.30 4.75
C TYR A 78 0.12 13.25 5.67
N LYS A 79 -0.71 12.29 6.06
CA LYS A 79 -0.32 11.12 6.84
C LYS A 79 -0.49 9.87 5.96
N TRP A 80 0.47 8.97 6.03
CA TRP A 80 0.60 7.82 5.14
C TRP A 80 0.61 6.52 5.91
N ASN A 81 0.10 5.48 5.28
CA ASN A 81 0.22 4.10 5.74
C ASN A 81 1.12 3.34 4.77
N VAL A 82 1.86 2.38 5.30
CA VAL A 82 2.66 1.42 4.53
C VAL A 82 2.12 0.03 4.84
N SER A 83 1.71 -0.68 3.80
CA SER A 83 1.21 -2.05 3.87
C SER A 83 2.08 -2.96 3.01
N LEU A 84 2.16 -4.23 3.37
CA LEU A 84 2.75 -5.29 2.55
C LEU A 84 1.64 -6.16 1.99
N ILE A 85 1.63 -6.37 0.69
CA ILE A 85 0.88 -7.44 0.02
C ILE A 85 1.86 -8.61 -0.14
N PRO A 86 1.74 -9.67 0.67
CA PRO A 86 2.72 -10.74 0.67
C PRO A 86 2.75 -11.49 -0.67
N ARG A 87 3.94 -11.97 -1.04
CA ARG A 87 4.18 -12.65 -2.33
C ARG A 87 3.34 -13.91 -2.51
N TYR A 88 3.00 -14.63 -1.44
CA TYR A 88 2.18 -15.85 -1.53
C TYR A 88 0.72 -15.58 -1.92
N ILE A 89 0.30 -14.31 -2.00
CA ILE A 89 -1.03 -13.87 -2.46
C ILE A 89 -0.97 -13.38 -3.94
N LEU A 90 0.23 -13.24 -4.51
CA LEU A 90 0.48 -12.75 -5.87
C LEU A 90 0.72 -13.91 -6.85
#